data_AF-A0A940T7C4-F1
#
_entry.id   AF-A0A940T7C4-F1
#
_cell.length_a   1.000
_cell.length_b   1.000
_cell.length_c   1.000
_cell.angle_alpha   90.00
_cell.angle_beta   90.00
_cell.angle_gamma   90.00
#
_symmetry.space_group_name_H-M   'P 1'
#
loop_
_entity.id
_entity.type
_entity.pdbx_description
1 polymer ?
#
loop_
_entity_poly.entity_id
_entity_poly.type
_entity_poly.pdbx_seq_one_letter_code
_entity_poly.pdbx_strand_id
1 'polypeptide(L)'
;AAVFADDDNTGFIDHREFGGSVFSQIESAFEYIMLNNKTKSVFSGIDRIDKTDYPEEAIREALLNAVVHRDYGFSGSIIVNINSKCIDIISIGGLVPGLAEEDIMNGISQPRNRNLAEMFHRLKYIESYGTGIRKILSLYSDSSVKPTITVTPNSFRISLPNRNSGKVVKAAFPKQYQAVIDYLNEHDSMTEDELQELLNIKRTRAYNLYKKMEAEGYIKVSGRGTGKIITLK
;
A
#
# COMPACT_ATOMS: atom_id res chain seq x y z
N ALA A 1 -7.48 -4.04 -16.01
CA ALA A 1 -7.28 -4.06 -14.55
C ALA A 1 -8.24 -5.08 -13.95
N ALA A 2 -7.81 -5.79 -12.92
CA ALA A 2 -8.63 -6.77 -12.21
C ALA A 2 -8.48 -6.60 -10.70
N VAL A 3 -9.59 -6.81 -9.98
CA VAL A 3 -9.66 -6.78 -8.52
C VAL A 3 -9.84 -8.22 -8.04
N PHE A 4 -9.03 -8.62 -7.06
CA PHE A 4 -8.99 -9.99 -6.54
C PHE A 4 -9.42 -10.06 -5.08
N ALA A 5 -10.05 -11.17 -4.71
CA ALA A 5 -10.50 -11.45 -3.34
C ALA A 5 -9.39 -11.98 -2.44
N ASP A 6 -8.39 -12.62 -3.06
CA ASP A 6 -7.26 -13.28 -2.43
C ASP A 6 -5.94 -12.65 -2.86
N ASP A 7 -4.89 -12.94 -2.08
CA ASP A 7 -3.56 -12.40 -2.32
C ASP A 7 -2.84 -13.11 -3.47
N ASP A 8 -3.27 -14.33 -3.84
CA ASP A 8 -2.71 -15.12 -4.94
C ASP A 8 -3.31 -14.74 -6.30
N ASN A 9 -4.24 -13.77 -6.33
CA ASN A 9 -4.93 -13.28 -7.52
C ASN A 9 -5.65 -14.38 -8.33
N THR A 10 -6.32 -15.31 -7.62
CA THR A 10 -7.05 -16.43 -8.24
C THR A 10 -8.56 -16.22 -8.31
N GLY A 11 -9.13 -15.52 -7.34
CA GLY A 11 -10.55 -15.19 -7.23
C GLY A 11 -10.86 -13.79 -7.72
N PHE A 12 -11.33 -13.67 -8.97
CA PHE A 12 -11.77 -12.40 -9.53
C PHE A 12 -13.02 -11.86 -8.83
N ILE A 13 -12.96 -10.60 -8.37
CA ILE A 13 -14.12 -9.82 -7.91
C ILE A 13 -14.68 -9.01 -9.07
N ASP A 14 -13.81 -8.29 -9.77
CA ASP A 14 -14.17 -7.39 -10.86
C ASP A 14 -13.02 -7.27 -11.86
N HIS A 15 -13.33 -6.90 -13.10
CA HIS A 15 -12.32 -6.59 -14.09
C HIS A 15 -12.83 -5.56 -15.10
N ARG A 16 -11.89 -4.77 -15.64
CA ARG A 16 -12.17 -3.78 -16.68
C ARG A 16 -11.03 -3.69 -17.68
N GLU A 17 -11.39 -3.66 -18.95
CA GLU A 17 -10.47 -3.34 -20.05
C GLU A 17 -10.64 -1.89 -20.47
N PHE A 18 -9.53 -1.26 -20.87
CA PHE A 18 -9.50 0.15 -21.25
C PHE A 18 -9.01 0.26 -22.69
N GLY A 19 -9.81 0.89 -23.55
CA GLY A 19 -9.51 1.10 -24.96
C GLY A 19 -9.44 2.58 -25.33
N GLY A 20 -9.33 2.85 -26.63
CA GLY A 20 -9.24 4.22 -27.17
C GLY A 20 -7.80 4.75 -27.18
N SER A 21 -7.65 6.07 -27.08
CA SER A 21 -6.33 6.71 -27.08
C SER A 21 -5.53 6.32 -25.83
N VAL A 22 -4.20 6.34 -25.92
CA VAL A 22 -3.32 6.07 -24.76
C VAL A 22 -3.66 6.99 -23.58
N PHE A 23 -4.01 8.25 -23.83
CA PHE A 23 -4.41 9.19 -22.79
C PHE A 23 -5.72 8.77 -22.11
N SER A 24 -6.72 8.42 -22.90
CA SER A 24 -8.01 7.92 -22.39
C SER A 24 -7.85 6.64 -21.58
N GLN A 25 -6.95 5.75 -22.00
CA GLN A 25 -6.62 4.53 -21.28
C GLN A 25 -5.98 4.84 -19.92
N ILE A 26 -5.04 5.79 -19.86
CA ILE A 26 -4.40 6.21 -18.60
C ILE A 26 -5.42 6.81 -17.64
N GLU A 27 -6.23 7.76 -18.11
CA GLU A 27 -7.26 8.42 -17.28
C GLU A 27 -8.25 7.40 -16.73
N SER A 28 -8.81 6.55 -17.60
CA SER A 28 -9.79 5.55 -17.21
C SER A 28 -9.21 4.50 -16.25
N ALA A 29 -7.96 4.08 -16.48
CA ALA A 29 -7.29 3.13 -15.60
C ALA A 29 -6.97 3.76 -14.24
N PHE A 30 -6.52 5.01 -14.23
CA PHE A 30 -6.24 5.76 -13.00
C PHE A 30 -7.50 5.95 -12.17
N GLU A 31 -8.61 6.40 -12.78
CA GLU A 31 -9.91 6.52 -12.11
C GLU A 31 -10.36 5.18 -11.53
N TYR A 32 -10.24 4.08 -12.29
CA TYR A 32 -10.60 2.76 -11.80
C TYR A 32 -9.75 2.31 -10.61
N ILE A 33 -8.44 2.57 -10.62
CA ILE A 33 -7.59 2.28 -9.47
C ILE A 33 -7.98 3.14 -8.27
N MET A 34 -8.28 4.43 -8.49
CA MET A 34 -8.70 5.34 -7.42
C MET A 34 -10.03 4.95 -6.79
N LEU A 35 -10.98 4.40 -7.56
CA LEU A 35 -12.21 3.80 -7.00
C LEU A 35 -11.92 2.64 -6.05
N ASN A 36 -10.81 1.93 -6.25
CA ASN A 36 -10.36 0.84 -5.40
C ASN A 36 -9.35 1.28 -4.32
N ASN A 37 -8.91 2.55 -4.34
CA ASN A 37 -8.00 3.13 -3.36
C ASN A 37 -8.79 3.66 -2.16
N LYS A 38 -9.01 2.79 -1.16
CA LYS A 38 -9.84 3.12 -0.02
C LYS A 38 -9.17 4.18 0.86
N THR A 39 -10.00 5.06 1.42
CA THR A 39 -9.57 6.01 2.45
C THR A 39 -10.07 5.51 3.80
N LYS A 40 -9.15 5.27 4.74
CA LYS A 40 -9.46 4.96 6.13
C LYS A 40 -9.39 6.24 6.94
N SER A 41 -10.51 6.61 7.55
CA SER A 41 -10.58 7.72 8.49
C SER A 41 -10.34 7.21 9.91
N VAL A 42 -9.37 7.80 10.61
CA VAL A 42 -9.09 7.50 12.02
C VAL A 42 -9.18 8.81 12.80
N PHE A 43 -9.82 8.79 13.97
CA PHE A 43 -9.85 9.96 14.84
C PHE A 43 -8.68 9.92 15.82
N SER A 44 -7.96 11.04 15.96
CA SER A 44 -6.98 11.25 17.02
C SER A 44 -7.45 12.43 17.87
N GLY A 45 -8.12 12.12 18.99
CA GLY A 45 -8.82 13.13 19.78
C GLY A 45 -10.05 13.67 19.04
N ILE A 46 -10.06 14.96 18.72
CA ILE A 46 -11.14 15.64 17.98
C ILE A 46 -10.85 15.64 16.46
N ASP A 47 -9.59 15.46 16.07
CA ASP A 47 -9.16 15.57 14.68
C ASP A 47 -9.38 14.27 13.91
N ARG A 48 -9.98 14.39 12.72
CA ARG A 48 -10.12 13.30 11.75
C ARG A 48 -8.87 13.26 10.87
N ILE A 49 -8.19 12.12 10.86
CA ILE A 49 -7.02 11.85 10.03
C ILE A 49 -7.42 10.82 8.96
N ASP A 50 -7.47 11.27 7.71
CA ASP A 50 -7.75 10.40 6.57
C ASP A 50 -6.44 9.83 6.01
N LYS A 51 -6.34 8.50 5.91
CA LYS A 51 -5.22 7.79 5.32
C LYS A 51 -5.70 6.98 4.12
N THR A 52 -5.21 7.30 2.93
CA THR A 52 -5.42 6.47 1.75
C THR A 52 -4.57 5.21 1.81
N ASP A 53 -5.04 4.13 1.21
CA ASP A 53 -4.30 2.86 1.12
C ASP A 53 -3.01 3.03 0.29
N TYR A 54 -3.09 3.83 -0.77
CA TYR A 54 -1.98 4.15 -1.66
C TYR A 54 -1.90 5.66 -1.92
N PRO A 55 -0.70 6.25 -2.04
CA PRO A 55 -0.57 7.62 -2.53
C PRO A 55 -1.01 7.69 -3.98
N GLU A 56 -1.84 8.68 -4.27
CA GLU A 56 -2.29 8.98 -5.62
C GLU A 56 -1.09 9.20 -6.57
N GLU A 57 -0.10 9.96 -6.12
CA GLU A 57 1.12 10.24 -6.88
C GLU A 57 1.90 8.98 -7.24
N ALA A 58 1.94 7.98 -6.35
CA ALA A 58 2.64 6.72 -6.62
C ALA A 58 1.92 5.89 -7.68
N ILE A 59 0.59 5.83 -7.63
CA ILE A 59 -0.24 5.17 -8.64
C ILE A 59 -0.06 5.85 -10.00
N ARG A 60 -0.17 7.18 -10.03
CA ARG A 60 -0.02 8.00 -11.25
C ARG A 60 1.35 7.75 -11.90
N GLU A 61 2.40 7.81 -11.11
CA GLU A 61 3.77 7.63 -11.59
C GLU A 61 4.02 6.20 -12.09
N ALA A 62 3.53 5.18 -11.37
CA ALA A 62 3.67 3.79 -11.77
C ALA A 62 2.91 3.48 -13.07
N LEU A 63 1.70 4.02 -13.25
CA LEU A 63 0.93 3.89 -14.50
C LEU A 63 1.63 4.56 -15.68
N LEU A 64 2.08 5.81 -15.51
CA LEU A 64 2.78 6.54 -16.57
C LEU A 64 4.06 5.83 -16.99
N ASN A 65 4.84 5.34 -16.02
CA ASN A 65 6.05 4.57 -16.31
C ASN A 65 5.72 3.27 -17.07
N ALA A 66 4.66 2.57 -16.67
CA ALA A 66 4.21 1.37 -17.37
C ALA A 66 3.81 1.65 -18.83
N VAL A 67 3.18 2.81 -19.11
CA VAL A 67 2.85 3.21 -20.50
C VAL A 67 4.10 3.60 -21.28
N VAL A 68 4.92 4.51 -20.75
CA VAL A 68 6.05 5.09 -21.49
C VAL A 68 7.15 4.06 -21.77
N HIS A 69 7.36 3.10 -20.86
CA HIS A 69 8.43 2.10 -20.97
C HIS A 69 7.96 0.74 -21.51
N ARG A 70 6.65 0.55 -21.78
CA ARG A 70 6.12 -0.66 -22.40
C ARG A 70 6.77 -0.95 -23.75
N ASP A 71 7.00 -2.24 -24.02
CA ASP A 71 7.37 -2.69 -25.35
C ASP A 71 6.12 -2.78 -26.25
N TYR A 72 5.97 -1.78 -27.12
CA TYR A 72 4.89 -1.72 -28.11
C TYR A 72 5.07 -2.64 -29.32
N GLY A 73 6.17 -3.38 -29.42
CA GLY A 73 6.32 -4.46 -30.39
C GLY A 73 5.44 -5.68 -30.10
N PHE A 74 4.94 -5.80 -28.86
CA PHE A 74 4.02 -6.86 -28.44
C PHE A 74 2.58 -6.35 -28.31
N SER A 75 1.60 -7.22 -28.53
CA SER A 75 0.17 -6.89 -28.47
C SER A 75 -0.43 -6.95 -27.06
N GLY A 76 0.24 -7.57 -26.09
CA GLY A 76 -0.36 -7.81 -24.77
C GLY A 76 -0.48 -6.56 -23.90
N SER A 77 -1.61 -6.40 -23.21
CA SER A 77 -1.92 -5.20 -22.42
C SER A 77 -1.01 -5.02 -21.20
N ILE A 78 -1.00 -3.80 -20.66
CA ILE A 78 -0.52 -3.58 -19.29
C ILE A 78 -1.53 -4.23 -18.35
N ILE A 79 -1.05 -5.06 -17.44
CA ILE A 79 -1.88 -5.76 -16.46
C ILE A 79 -1.80 -4.98 -15.16
N VAL A 80 -2.96 -4.70 -14.58
CA VAL A 80 -3.08 -4.06 -13.27
C VAL A 80 -3.88 -5.00 -12.39
N ASN A 81 -3.24 -5.56 -11.37
CA ASN A 81 -3.88 -6.43 -10.38
C ASN A 81 -4.00 -5.69 -9.06
N ILE A 82 -5.20 -5.68 -8.49
CA ILE A 82 -5.50 -5.00 -7.23
C ILE A 82 -6.01 -6.05 -6.27
N ASN A 83 -5.36 -6.20 -5.12
CA ASN A 83 -5.85 -7.06 -4.04
C ASN A 83 -5.76 -6.33 -2.69
N SER A 84 -6.01 -7.05 -1.60
CA SER A 84 -6.04 -6.46 -0.26
C SER A 84 -4.67 -5.92 0.20
N LYS A 85 -3.57 -6.50 -0.31
CA LYS A 85 -2.19 -6.23 0.10
C LYS A 85 -1.46 -5.26 -0.82
N CYS A 86 -1.72 -5.28 -2.12
CA CYS A 86 -0.97 -4.46 -3.07
C CYS A 86 -1.73 -4.15 -4.37
N ILE A 87 -1.18 -3.20 -5.11
CA ILE A 87 -1.45 -2.98 -6.52
C ILE A 87 -0.19 -3.38 -7.30
N ASP A 88 -0.31 -4.38 -8.16
CA ASP A 88 0.73 -4.77 -9.11
C ASP A 88 0.43 -4.16 -10.48
N ILE A 89 1.38 -3.40 -11.03
CA ILE A 89 1.33 -2.89 -12.40
C ILE A 89 2.43 -3.58 -13.20
N ILE A 90 2.03 -4.34 -14.21
CA ILE A 90 2.90 -5.20 -15.01
C ILE A 90 2.85 -4.74 -16.45
N SER A 91 4.00 -4.33 -16.98
CA SER A 91 4.17 -3.99 -18.39
C SER A 91 4.96 -5.09 -19.10
N ILE A 92 4.65 -5.29 -20.38
CA ILE A 92 5.38 -6.22 -21.25
C ILE A 92 6.68 -5.56 -21.70
N GLY A 93 7.74 -6.36 -21.71
CA GLY A 93 9.11 -5.96 -21.95
C GLY A 93 9.89 -5.85 -20.63
N GLY A 94 11.09 -6.43 -20.60
CA GLY A 94 12.04 -6.24 -19.51
C GLY A 94 12.72 -4.87 -19.57
N LEU A 95 13.90 -4.76 -18.97
CA LEU A 95 14.76 -3.59 -19.16
C LEU A 95 15.34 -3.54 -20.58
N VAL A 96 15.67 -2.34 -21.05
CA VAL A 96 16.42 -2.22 -22.32
C VAL A 96 17.79 -2.86 -22.16
N PRO A 97 18.33 -3.50 -23.21
CA PRO A 97 19.66 -4.12 -23.13
C PRO A 97 20.71 -3.13 -22.62
N GLY A 98 21.49 -3.56 -21.63
CA GLY A 98 22.51 -2.74 -20.99
C GLY A 98 22.06 -1.97 -19.75
N LEU A 99 20.80 -2.07 -19.33
CA LEU A 99 20.34 -1.59 -18.02
C LEU A 99 20.05 -2.75 -17.07
N ALA A 100 20.49 -2.58 -15.82
CA ALA A 100 20.15 -3.41 -14.68
C ALA A 100 19.12 -2.71 -13.78
N GLU A 101 18.57 -3.46 -12.83
CA GLU A 101 17.64 -2.92 -11.82
C GLU A 101 18.31 -1.84 -10.96
N GLU A 102 19.60 -2.01 -10.64
CA GLU A 102 20.39 -1.03 -9.88
C GLU A 102 20.49 0.32 -10.61
N ASP A 103 20.59 0.32 -11.94
CA ASP A 103 20.69 1.53 -12.75
C ASP A 103 19.42 2.37 -12.66
N ILE A 104 18.25 1.73 -12.78
CA ILE A 104 16.97 2.42 -12.70
C ILE A 104 16.69 2.95 -11.29
N MET A 105 17.16 2.25 -10.25
CA MET A 105 17.06 2.69 -8.86
C MET A 105 17.94 3.92 -8.59
N ASN A 106 19.09 4.01 -9.27
CA ASN A 106 19.96 5.18 -9.26
C ASN A 106 19.44 6.35 -10.12
N GLY A 107 18.33 6.13 -10.83
CA GLY A 107 17.65 7.16 -11.63
C GLY A 107 18.09 7.21 -13.09
N ILE A 108 18.76 6.18 -13.59
CA ILE A 108 19.00 6.04 -15.03
C ILE A 108 17.67 5.64 -15.68
N SER A 109 17.22 6.43 -16.65
CA SER A 109 15.99 6.16 -17.39
C SER A 109 16.23 6.25 -18.88
N GLN A 110 15.96 5.15 -19.59
CA GLN A 110 16.07 5.06 -21.03
C GLN A 110 14.72 4.59 -21.61
N PRO A 111 13.97 5.47 -22.30
CA PRO A 111 12.72 5.07 -22.94
C PRO A 111 12.98 4.23 -24.18
N ARG A 112 12.15 3.20 -24.41
CA ARG A 112 12.16 2.40 -25.65
C ARG A 112 11.68 3.23 -26.83
N ASN A 113 10.60 3.98 -26.64
CA ASN A 113 10.04 4.88 -27.64
C ASN A 113 10.31 6.34 -27.25
N ARG A 114 11.34 6.93 -27.85
CA ARG A 114 11.74 8.33 -27.58
C ARG A 114 10.64 9.33 -27.94
N ASN A 115 9.93 9.12 -29.05
CA ASN A 115 8.87 10.03 -29.48
C ASN A 115 7.69 10.01 -28.50
N LEU A 116 7.32 8.83 -27.99
CA LEU A 116 6.29 8.69 -26.98
C LEU A 116 6.71 9.40 -25.69
N ALA A 117 7.90 9.12 -25.18
CA ALA A 117 8.41 9.78 -23.97
C ALA A 117 8.48 11.31 -24.13
N GLU A 118 8.94 11.80 -25.27
CA GLU A 118 9.01 13.23 -25.55
C GLU A 118 7.62 13.89 -25.61
N MET A 119 6.63 13.22 -26.19
CA MET A 119 5.24 13.68 -26.19
C MET A 119 4.71 13.80 -24.75
N PHE A 120 4.90 12.77 -23.92
CA PHE A 120 4.49 12.78 -22.52
C PHE A 120 5.20 13.87 -21.69
N HIS A 121 6.48 14.10 -21.97
CA HIS A 121 7.24 15.18 -21.33
C HIS A 121 6.73 16.57 -21.74
N ARG A 122 6.50 16.81 -23.04
CA ARG A 122 5.98 18.09 -23.54
C ARG A 122 4.58 18.41 -23.00
N LEU A 123 3.77 17.38 -22.80
CA LEU A 123 2.44 17.47 -22.18
C LEU A 123 2.49 17.53 -20.64
N LYS A 124 3.69 17.52 -20.03
CA LYS A 124 3.92 17.60 -18.58
C LYS A 124 3.34 16.43 -17.78
N TYR A 125 3.15 15.26 -18.40
CA TYR A 125 2.77 14.05 -17.68
C TYR A 125 3.95 13.43 -16.92
N ILE A 126 5.14 13.46 -17.52
CA ILE A 126 6.38 12.89 -16.95
C ILE A 126 7.50 13.94 -16.84
N GLU A 127 8.45 13.69 -15.95
CA GLU A 127 9.70 14.44 -15.84
C GLU A 127 10.84 13.73 -16.61
N SER A 128 11.83 14.48 -17.11
CA SER A 128 12.97 13.91 -17.85
C SER A 128 14.16 13.44 -16.98
N TYR A 129 14.04 13.45 -15.65
CA TYR A 129 15.20 13.29 -14.75
C TYR A 129 15.32 11.91 -14.07
N GLY A 130 14.59 10.90 -14.52
CA GLY A 130 14.62 9.57 -13.89
C GLY A 130 14.26 9.62 -12.40
N THR A 131 13.36 10.53 -12.04
CA THR A 131 12.91 10.78 -10.67
C THR A 131 11.73 9.91 -10.29
N GLY A 132 11.00 9.35 -11.25
CA GLY A 132 9.74 8.64 -11.02
C GLY A 132 9.81 7.52 -9.98
N ILE A 133 10.73 6.56 -10.15
CA ILE A 133 10.90 5.47 -9.19
C ILE A 133 11.32 6.01 -7.81
N ARG A 134 12.27 6.95 -7.77
CA ARG A 134 12.71 7.58 -6.52
C ARG A 134 11.58 8.34 -5.83
N LYS A 135 10.70 9.00 -6.58
CA LYS A 135 9.50 9.66 -6.07
C LYS A 135 8.55 8.65 -5.43
N ILE A 136 8.26 7.53 -6.12
CA ILE A 136 7.47 6.44 -5.57
C ILE A 136 8.08 5.95 -4.25
N LEU A 137 9.39 5.66 -4.20
CA LEU A 137 10.07 5.20 -2.99
C LEU A 137 10.02 6.24 -1.86
N SER A 138 10.20 7.53 -2.19
CA SER A 138 10.17 8.62 -1.23
C SER A 138 8.79 8.78 -0.57
N LEU A 139 7.72 8.57 -1.32
CA LEU A 139 6.36 8.62 -0.78
C LEU A 139 6.18 7.57 0.31
N TYR A 140 6.86 6.42 0.21
CA TYR A 140 6.79 5.31 1.16
C TYR A 140 7.87 5.38 2.25
N SER A 141 8.67 6.44 2.34
CA SER A 141 9.77 6.60 3.33
C SER A 141 9.33 6.32 4.77
N ASP A 142 8.20 6.88 5.20
CA ASP A 142 7.64 6.72 6.56
C ASP A 142 6.73 5.48 6.72
N SER A 143 6.56 4.68 5.67
CA SER A 143 5.75 3.45 5.71
C SER A 143 6.59 2.25 6.14
N SER A 144 5.96 1.33 6.87
CA SER A 144 6.54 0.03 7.22
C SER A 144 6.65 -0.93 6.03
N VAL A 145 5.93 -0.64 4.94
CA VAL A 145 5.97 -1.39 3.69
C VAL A 145 6.64 -0.56 2.60
N LYS A 146 7.33 -1.22 1.67
CA LYS A 146 8.07 -0.57 0.59
C LYS A 146 7.67 -1.13 -0.77
N PRO A 147 7.56 -0.28 -1.81
CA PRO A 147 7.37 -0.74 -3.17
C PRO A 147 8.50 -1.67 -3.60
N THR A 148 8.16 -2.70 -4.36
CA THR A 148 9.14 -3.63 -4.93
C THR A 148 9.07 -3.59 -6.45
N ILE A 149 10.22 -3.79 -7.07
CA ILE A 149 10.34 -3.94 -8.52
C ILE A 149 10.73 -5.38 -8.77
N THR A 150 10.18 -5.97 -9.82
CA THR A 150 10.59 -7.29 -10.28
C THR A 150 10.72 -7.24 -11.79
N VAL A 151 11.95 -7.47 -12.25
CA VAL A 151 12.28 -7.44 -13.67
C VAL A 151 12.55 -8.86 -14.14
N THR A 152 11.95 -9.21 -15.28
CA THR A 152 12.33 -10.39 -16.06
C THR A 152 12.74 -9.93 -17.46
N PRO A 153 13.31 -10.81 -18.31
CA PRO A 153 13.60 -10.45 -19.70
C PRO A 153 12.38 -9.92 -20.48
N ASN A 154 11.17 -10.38 -20.11
CA ASN A 154 9.94 -10.13 -20.87
C ASN A 154 8.91 -9.29 -20.11
N SER A 155 9.18 -8.89 -18.87
CA SER A 155 8.24 -8.10 -18.08
C SER A 155 8.92 -7.22 -17.06
N PHE A 156 8.26 -6.11 -16.78
CA PHE A 156 8.58 -5.21 -15.70
C PHE A 156 7.36 -5.08 -14.80
N ARG A 157 7.50 -5.46 -13.53
CA ARG A 157 6.46 -5.34 -12.51
C ARG A 157 6.90 -4.34 -11.44
N ILE A 158 6.01 -3.41 -11.12
CA ILE A 158 6.10 -2.61 -9.89
C ILE A 158 4.93 -2.99 -8.98
N SER A 159 5.24 -3.34 -7.73
CA SER A 159 4.26 -3.63 -6.69
C SER A 159 4.21 -2.47 -5.71
N LEU A 160 3.05 -1.83 -5.60
CA LEU A 160 2.77 -0.83 -4.59
C LEU A 160 2.07 -1.52 -3.42
N PRO A 161 2.68 -1.66 -2.25
CA PRO A 161 2.01 -2.26 -1.10
C PRO A 161 1.00 -1.28 -0.51
N ASN A 162 -0.09 -1.83 0.01
CA ASN A 162 -1.11 -1.09 0.74
C ASN A 162 -0.53 -0.68 2.09
N ARG A 163 -0.50 0.63 2.35
CA ARG A 163 0.05 1.17 3.61
C ARG A 163 -0.78 0.79 4.82
N ASN A 164 -2.02 0.40 4.57
CA ASN A 164 -3.00 -0.01 5.56
C ASN A 164 -3.31 -1.51 5.48
N SER A 165 -2.57 -2.33 4.70
CA SER A 165 -2.67 -3.80 4.74
C SER A 165 -1.89 -4.34 5.94
N GLY A 166 -2.59 -4.32 7.05
CA GLY A 166 -2.20 -4.87 8.33
C GLY A 166 -3.41 -4.70 9.24
N LYS A 167 -3.64 -5.66 10.14
CA LYS A 167 -4.58 -5.46 11.24
C LYS A 167 -4.27 -4.10 11.88
N VAL A 168 -5.33 -3.34 12.12
CA VAL A 168 -5.34 -1.96 12.63
C VAL A 168 -4.24 -1.69 13.65
N VAL A 169 -3.06 -1.22 13.25
CA VAL A 169 -2.09 -0.65 14.19
C VAL A 169 -1.19 0.37 13.49
N LYS A 170 -1.64 1.63 13.49
CA LYS A 170 -0.87 2.87 13.73
C LYS A 170 -1.85 4.04 13.58
N ALA A 171 -2.94 3.97 14.33
CA ALA A 171 -3.52 5.19 14.88
C ALA A 171 -2.48 5.71 15.87
N ALA A 172 -2.28 7.03 15.98
CA ALA A 172 -1.52 7.59 17.09
C ALA A 172 -2.29 7.27 18.37
N PHE A 173 -1.99 6.11 18.93
CA PHE A 173 -2.57 5.64 20.17
C PHE A 173 -2.15 6.58 21.28
N PRO A 174 -3.04 6.93 22.22
CA PRO A 174 -2.60 7.49 23.49
C PRO A 174 -1.47 6.63 24.04
N LYS A 175 -0.41 7.21 24.63
CA LYS A 175 0.80 6.46 25.07
C LYS A 175 0.51 5.14 25.80
N GLN A 176 -0.60 5.10 26.54
CA GLN A 176 -1.08 3.92 27.27
C GLN A 176 -1.55 2.78 26.35
N TYR A 177 -2.23 3.09 25.25
CA TYR A 177 -2.72 2.10 24.28
C TYR A 177 -1.57 1.51 23.48
N GLN A 178 -0.58 2.35 23.14
CA GLN A 178 0.62 1.90 22.42
C GLN A 178 1.40 0.87 23.24
N ALA A 179 1.65 1.15 24.53
CA ALA A 179 2.34 0.23 25.43
C ALA A 179 1.63 -1.14 25.54
N VAL A 180 0.30 -1.14 25.59
CA VAL A 180 -0.50 -2.38 25.65
C VAL A 180 -0.40 -3.18 24.34
N ILE A 181 -0.46 -2.50 23.20
CA ILE A 181 -0.36 -3.15 21.89
C ILE A 181 1.05 -3.68 21.64
N ASP A 182 2.09 -2.93 22.02
CA ASP A 182 3.48 -3.36 21.88
C ASP A 182 3.73 -4.63 22.71
N TYR A 183 3.25 -4.66 23.96
CA TYR A 183 3.34 -5.84 24.81
C TYR A 183 2.59 -7.05 24.22
N LEU A 184 1.39 -6.84 23.69
CA LEU A 184 0.61 -7.92 23.09
C LEU A 184 1.21 -8.46 21.77
N ASN A 185 1.96 -7.63 21.03
CA ASN A 185 2.70 -8.08 19.86
C ASN A 185 3.91 -8.96 20.23
N GLU A 186 4.49 -8.75 21.43
CA GLU A 186 5.66 -9.48 21.90
C GLU A 186 5.30 -10.76 22.67
N HIS A 187 4.16 -10.77 23.37
CA HIS A 187 3.76 -11.87 24.28
C HIS A 187 2.46 -12.61 23.89
N ASP A 188 1.85 -12.29 22.74
CA ASP A 188 0.59 -12.86 22.17
C ASP A 188 -0.68 -12.69 23.04
N SER A 189 -0.55 -12.60 24.36
CA SER A 189 -1.64 -12.43 25.31
C SER A 189 -1.17 -11.72 26.57
N MET A 190 -2.12 -11.11 27.30
CA MET A 190 -1.84 -10.53 28.62
C MET A 190 -3.00 -10.72 29.59
N THR A 191 -2.71 -10.72 30.89
CA THR A 191 -3.71 -10.75 31.96
C THR A 191 -4.07 -9.35 32.47
N GLU A 192 -5.17 -9.22 33.24
CA GLU A 192 -5.55 -7.95 33.88
C GLU A 192 -4.49 -7.49 34.92
N ASP A 193 -3.76 -8.42 35.52
CA ASP A 193 -2.70 -8.11 36.48
C ASP A 193 -1.43 -7.61 35.77
N GLU A 194 -1.04 -8.25 34.66
CA GLU A 194 0.06 -7.78 33.80
C GLU A 194 -0.23 -6.39 33.21
N LEU A 195 -1.49 -6.10 32.86
CA LEU A 195 -1.90 -4.76 32.41
C LEU A 195 -1.75 -3.71 33.51
N GLN A 196 -2.03 -4.07 34.77
CA GLN A 196 -1.86 -3.18 35.92
C GLN A 196 -0.38 -2.89 36.19
N GLU A 197 0.48 -3.91 36.10
CA GLU A 197 1.93 -3.77 36.27
C GLU A 197 2.57 -2.96 35.13
N LEU A 198 2.24 -3.27 33.88
CA LEU A 198 2.80 -2.62 32.70
C LEU A 198 2.55 -1.10 32.68
N LEU A 199 1.35 -0.67 33.09
CA LEU A 199 0.95 0.73 33.07
C LEU A 199 1.00 1.41 34.45
N ASN A 200 1.34 0.67 35.51
CA ASN A 200 1.29 1.12 36.91
C ASN A 200 -0.06 1.77 37.27
N ILE A 201 -1.16 1.10 36.96
CA ILE A 201 -2.54 1.59 37.19
C ILE A 201 -3.34 0.63 38.07
N LYS A 202 -4.31 1.17 38.82
CA LYS A 202 -5.22 0.35 39.65
C LYS A 202 -6.29 -0.36 38.80
N ARG A 203 -6.78 -1.49 39.31
CA ARG A 203 -7.82 -2.36 38.73
C ARG A 203 -9.00 -1.65 38.05
N THR A 204 -9.62 -0.65 38.69
CA THR A 204 -10.76 0.09 38.11
C THR A 204 -10.38 0.86 36.83
N ARG A 205 -9.16 1.40 36.78
CA ARG A 205 -8.65 2.13 35.62
C ARG A 205 -8.21 1.18 34.50
N ALA A 206 -7.61 0.05 34.85
CA ALA A 206 -7.33 -1.05 33.91
C ALA A 206 -8.62 -1.59 33.28
N TYR A 207 -9.67 -1.80 34.08
CA TYR A 207 -10.99 -2.22 33.63
C TYR A 207 -11.58 -1.28 32.57
N ASN A 208 -11.60 0.03 32.87
CA ASN A 208 -12.13 1.02 31.94
C ASN A 208 -11.29 1.12 30.66
N LEU A 209 -9.97 0.94 30.77
CA LEU A 209 -9.04 1.01 29.65
C LEU A 209 -9.26 -0.14 28.66
N TYR A 210 -9.16 -1.40 29.12
CA TYR A 210 -9.31 -2.54 28.21
C TYR A 210 -10.74 -2.61 27.65
N LYS A 211 -11.76 -2.24 28.43
CA LYS A 211 -13.15 -2.23 27.95
C LYS A 211 -13.37 -1.18 26.85
N LYS A 212 -12.69 -0.04 26.96
CA LYS A 212 -12.68 0.98 25.91
C LYS A 212 -11.92 0.51 24.67
N MET A 213 -10.75 -0.12 24.84
CA MET A 213 -9.98 -0.70 23.73
C MET A 213 -10.73 -1.84 23.02
N GLU A 214 -11.51 -2.63 23.76
CA GLU A 214 -12.39 -3.68 23.21
C GLU A 214 -13.55 -3.06 22.43
N ALA A 215 -14.20 -2.02 22.95
CA ALA A 215 -15.27 -1.29 22.26
C ALA A 215 -14.79 -0.61 20.97
N GLU A 216 -13.55 -0.09 20.97
CA GLU A 216 -12.89 0.48 19.79
C GLU A 216 -12.30 -0.60 18.86
N GLY A 217 -12.36 -1.88 19.24
CA GLY A 217 -12.04 -3.02 18.39
C GLY A 217 -10.56 -3.39 18.29
N TYR A 218 -9.69 -2.85 19.14
CA TYR A 218 -8.24 -3.11 19.12
C TYR A 218 -7.85 -4.44 19.78
N ILE A 219 -8.59 -4.86 20.80
CA ILE A 219 -8.32 -6.06 21.58
C ILE A 219 -9.59 -6.90 21.74
N LYS A 220 -9.41 -8.17 22.07
CA LYS A 220 -10.46 -9.11 22.43
C LYS A 220 -10.21 -9.65 23.85
N VAL A 221 -11.20 -9.53 24.72
CA VAL A 221 -11.13 -10.08 26.07
C VAL A 221 -11.89 -11.41 26.12
N SER A 222 -11.19 -12.48 26.47
CA SER A 222 -11.77 -13.81 26.66
C SER A 222 -11.65 -14.25 28.12
N GLY A 223 -12.71 -14.81 28.68
CA GLY A 223 -12.74 -15.31 30.06
C GLY A 223 -13.71 -14.57 30.99
N ARG A 224 -13.85 -15.03 32.24
CA ARG A 224 -14.68 -14.42 33.29
C ARG A 224 -13.90 -14.36 34.61
N GLY A 225 -14.13 -13.31 35.40
CA GLY A 225 -13.51 -13.16 36.73
C GLY A 225 -12.02 -12.83 36.65
N THR A 226 -11.19 -13.56 37.40
CA THR A 226 -9.73 -13.44 37.47
C THR A 226 -9.00 -14.10 36.29
N GLY A 227 -9.67 -14.94 35.50
CA GLY A 227 -9.09 -15.62 34.33
C GLY A 227 -9.31 -14.89 33.01
N LYS A 228 -9.30 -13.55 33.01
CA LYS A 228 -9.45 -12.78 31.76
C LYS A 228 -8.12 -12.73 31.03
N ILE A 229 -8.16 -13.12 29.76
CA ILE A 229 -7.04 -13.05 28.83
C ILE A 229 -7.40 -12.02 27.77
N ILE A 230 -6.53 -11.03 27.64
CA ILE A 230 -6.61 -9.98 26.63
C ILE A 230 -5.69 -10.40 25.47
N THR A 231 -6.21 -10.37 24.25
CA THR A 231 -5.49 -10.72 23.03
C THR A 231 -5.71 -9.65 21.96
N LEU A 232 -4.78 -9.51 21.01
CA LEU A 232 -4.99 -8.64 19.85
C LEU A 232 -6.08 -9.23 18.94
N LYS A 233 -6.94 -8.35 18.41
CA LYS A 233 -8.01 -8.77 17.51
C LYS A 233 -7.51 -9.00 16.09
#